data_AF-A0A7X3MEW9-F1
#
_entry.id   AF-A0A7X3MEW9-F1
#
_cell.length_a   1.000
_cell.length_b   1.000
_cell.length_c   1.000
_cell.angle_alpha   90.00
_cell.angle_beta   90.00
_cell.angle_gamma   90.00
#
_symmetry.space_group_name_H-M   'P 1'
#
loop_
_entity.id
_entity.type
_entity.pdbx_description
1 polymer ?
#
loop_
_entity_poly.entity_id
_entity_poly.type
_entity_poly.pdbx_seq_one_letter_code
_entity_poly.pdbx_strand_id
1 'polypeptide(L)'
;MESIELTPTDRQLLLYDIFKGSRQVELADITSRLPIGRKMIQRDMKTLRDAGLLEASYSAKEKAYIVKRVEPRSLPESAAGHKGRKYLHLSKLNRIARLMNELYTDRSSNYWDDGDAYYSCKDCYYELFPNANERMRQRDFAQLNRIGYFVHYDNFFRRYKMWENTNLREDFGVYLENGKLMRNMDWRYNCF
;
A
#
# COMPACT_ATOMS: atom_id res chain seq x y z
N MET A 1 10.55 21.05 -5.34
CA MET A 1 9.75 19.81 -5.29
C MET A 1 10.30 18.97 -4.16
N GLU A 2 9.45 18.52 -3.25
CA GLU A 2 9.87 17.71 -2.09
C GLU A 2 10.01 16.24 -2.52
N SER A 3 11.14 15.63 -2.18
CA SER A 3 11.41 14.22 -2.45
C SER A 3 11.79 13.51 -1.15
N ILE A 4 11.40 12.24 -1.03
CA ILE A 4 11.71 11.41 0.12
C ILE A 4 12.52 10.18 -0.29
N GLU A 5 13.42 9.73 0.57
CA GLU A 5 14.04 8.41 0.44
C GLU A 5 13.01 7.32 0.77
N LEU A 6 12.89 6.33 -0.11
CA LEU A 6 12.01 5.19 0.08
C LEU A 6 12.67 4.14 0.98
N THR A 7 11.93 3.77 2.02
CA THR A 7 12.27 2.64 2.89
C THR A 7 11.98 1.31 2.18
N PRO A 8 12.50 0.19 2.70
CA PRO A 8 12.12 -1.13 2.22
C PRO A 8 10.60 -1.39 2.25
N THR A 9 9.89 -0.87 3.25
CA THR A 9 8.43 -1.00 3.36
C THR A 9 7.72 -0.23 2.26
N ASP A 10 8.12 1.02 1.98
CA ASP A 10 7.52 1.82 0.92
C ASP A 10 7.65 1.09 -0.43
N ARG A 11 8.86 0.65 -0.74
CA ARG A 11 9.20 -0.06 -1.99
C ARG A 11 8.43 -1.37 -2.16
N GLN A 12 8.22 -2.12 -1.07
CA GLN A 12 7.44 -3.36 -1.09
C GLN A 12 5.95 -3.09 -1.33
N LEU A 13 5.39 -2.03 -0.74
CA LEU A 13 4.00 -1.65 -0.94
C LEU A 13 3.75 -1.08 -2.35
N LEU A 14 4.69 -0.29 -2.89
CA LEU A 14 4.64 0.15 -4.28
C LEU A 14 4.75 -1.03 -5.25
N LEU A 15 5.59 -2.02 -4.96
CA LEU A 15 5.63 -3.24 -5.76
C LEU A 15 4.27 -3.96 -5.70
N TYR A 16 3.68 -4.11 -4.51
CA TYR A 16 2.34 -4.69 -4.37
C TYR A 16 1.29 -3.94 -5.20
N ASP A 17 1.35 -2.61 -5.22
CA ASP A 17 0.43 -1.77 -6.00
C ASP A 17 0.49 -2.05 -7.51
N ILE A 18 1.66 -2.35 -8.07
CA ILE A 18 1.79 -2.74 -9.48
C ILE A 18 1.04 -4.06 -9.78
N PHE A 19 1.05 -4.98 -8.83
CA PHE A 19 0.36 -6.27 -8.96
C PHE A 19 -1.13 -6.19 -8.66
N LYS A 20 -1.56 -5.22 -7.83
CA LYS A 20 -2.96 -5.02 -7.43
C LYS A 20 -3.86 -4.85 -8.66
N GLY A 21 -4.85 -5.74 -8.78
CA GLY A 21 -5.80 -5.73 -9.91
C GLY A 21 -5.25 -6.29 -11.23
N SER A 22 -3.99 -6.70 -11.29
CA SER A 22 -3.34 -7.19 -12.52
C SER A 22 -3.35 -8.72 -12.59
N ARG A 23 -3.65 -9.28 -13.77
CA ARG A 23 -3.49 -10.73 -14.05
C ARG A 23 -2.09 -11.10 -14.51
N GLN A 24 -1.40 -10.14 -15.12
CA GLN A 24 -0.06 -10.27 -15.66
C GLN A 24 0.66 -8.93 -15.49
N VAL A 25 1.93 -8.98 -15.12
CA VAL A 25 2.77 -7.78 -14.96
C VAL A 25 4.11 -8.04 -15.63
N GLU A 26 4.46 -7.25 -16.64
CA GLU A 26 5.75 -7.39 -17.33
C GLU A 26 6.90 -6.89 -16.46
N LEU A 27 8.09 -7.44 -16.67
CA LEU A 27 9.27 -6.96 -15.96
C LEU A 27 9.55 -5.48 -16.29
N ALA A 28 9.31 -5.07 -17.55
CA ALA A 28 9.47 -3.70 -18.01
C ALA A 28 8.53 -2.73 -17.27
N ASP A 29 7.27 -3.11 -17.07
CA ASP A 29 6.28 -2.33 -16.30
C ASP A 29 6.75 -2.11 -14.87
N ILE A 30 7.29 -3.14 -14.22
CA ILE A 30 7.83 -3.00 -12.87
C ILE A 30 8.98 -1.99 -12.86
N THR A 31 9.96 -2.16 -13.76
CA THR A 31 11.18 -1.33 -13.76
C THR A 31 10.94 0.11 -14.20
N SER A 32 9.90 0.38 -14.99
CA SER A 32 9.53 1.74 -15.39
C SER A 32 8.94 2.55 -14.23
N ARG A 33 8.14 1.90 -13.37
CA ARG A 33 7.49 2.53 -12.20
C ARG A 33 8.32 2.48 -10.93
N LEU A 34 9.17 1.45 -10.83
CA LEU A 34 10.00 1.15 -9.67
C LEU A 34 11.37 0.69 -10.17
N PRO A 35 12.36 1.60 -10.34
CA PRO A 35 13.66 1.31 -10.95
C PRO A 35 14.56 0.47 -10.03
N ILE A 36 14.20 -0.81 -9.86
CA ILE A 36 14.87 -1.77 -8.99
C ILE A 36 15.31 -3.01 -9.77
N GLY A 37 16.43 -3.61 -9.36
CA GLY A 37 16.99 -4.78 -10.03
C GLY A 37 16.17 -6.06 -9.79
N ARG A 38 16.27 -7.02 -10.73
CA ARG A 38 15.54 -8.30 -10.70
C ARG A 38 15.70 -9.10 -9.40
N LYS A 39 16.90 -9.14 -8.82
CA LYS A 39 17.15 -9.79 -7.52
C LYS A 39 16.32 -9.17 -6.39
N MET A 40 16.18 -7.86 -6.41
CA MET A 40 15.42 -7.11 -5.42
C MET A 40 13.91 -7.32 -5.60
N ILE A 41 13.42 -7.35 -6.85
CA ILE A 41 12.04 -7.73 -7.18
C ILE A 41 11.75 -9.13 -6.61
N GLN A 42 12.58 -10.13 -6.91
CA GLN A 42 12.39 -11.50 -6.39
C GLN A 42 12.33 -11.57 -4.86
N ARG A 43 13.23 -10.86 -4.16
CA ARG A 43 13.26 -10.82 -2.69
C ARG A 43 11.98 -10.22 -2.10
N ASP A 44 11.49 -9.16 -2.72
CA ASP A 44 10.27 -8.49 -2.27
C ASP A 44 9.02 -9.27 -2.59
N MET A 45 8.94 -9.87 -3.78
CA MET A 45 7.86 -10.79 -4.13
C MET A 45 7.74 -11.92 -3.11
N LYS A 46 8.87 -12.46 -2.64
CA LYS A 46 8.88 -13.45 -1.55
C LYS A 46 8.37 -12.85 -0.25
N THR A 47 8.75 -11.63 0.09
CA THR A 47 8.29 -10.96 1.32
C THR A 47 6.78 -10.68 1.28
N LEU A 48 6.26 -10.22 0.14
CA LEU A 48 4.83 -10.02 -0.08
C LEU A 48 4.05 -11.34 -0.02
N ARG A 49 4.62 -12.43 -0.55
CA ARG A 49 4.06 -13.77 -0.38
C ARG A 49 4.03 -14.21 1.08
N ASP A 50 5.13 -14.08 1.80
CA ASP A 50 5.23 -14.39 3.23
C ASP A 50 4.23 -13.53 4.06
N ALA A 51 3.90 -12.32 3.61
CA ALA A 51 2.90 -11.43 4.22
C ALA A 51 1.44 -11.78 3.83
N GLY A 52 1.21 -12.80 3.00
CA GLY A 52 -0.11 -13.21 2.53
C GLY A 52 -0.74 -12.28 1.51
N LEU A 53 0.07 -11.51 0.75
CA LEU A 53 -0.39 -10.46 -0.16
C LEU A 53 -0.35 -10.84 -1.64
N LEU A 54 0.58 -11.70 -2.05
CA LEU A 54 0.85 -11.93 -3.47
C LEU A 54 1.28 -13.36 -3.76
N GLU A 55 0.60 -13.95 -4.74
CA GLU A 55 1.03 -15.19 -5.36
C GLU A 55 1.17 -14.99 -6.87
N ALA A 56 2.41 -14.83 -7.31
CA ALA A 56 2.76 -14.74 -8.71
C ALA A 56 4.02 -15.57 -9.03
N SER A 57 4.10 -16.02 -10.27
CA SER A 57 5.23 -16.79 -10.82
C SER A 57 5.70 -16.18 -12.13
N TYR A 58 7.01 -16.12 -12.33
CA TYR A 58 7.58 -15.61 -13.57
C TYR A 58 7.42 -16.63 -14.69
N SER A 59 6.85 -16.22 -15.82
CA SER A 59 6.80 -16.98 -17.07
C SER A 59 7.88 -16.46 -18.01
N ALA A 60 8.85 -17.31 -18.36
CA ALA A 60 9.88 -16.94 -19.33
C ALA A 60 9.30 -16.74 -20.74
N LYS A 61 8.26 -17.50 -21.09
CA LYS A 61 7.55 -17.40 -22.38
C LYS A 61 6.88 -16.03 -22.52
N GLU A 62 6.15 -15.61 -21.50
CA GLU A 62 5.41 -14.34 -21.50
C GLU A 62 6.27 -13.14 -21.06
N LYS A 63 7.52 -13.39 -20.64
CA LYS A 63 8.44 -12.40 -20.05
C LYS A 63 7.81 -11.56 -18.92
N ALA A 64 6.86 -12.16 -18.22
CA ALA A 64 6.00 -11.49 -17.26
C ALA A 64 5.75 -12.36 -16.03
N TYR A 65 5.36 -11.72 -14.94
CA TYR A 65 4.81 -12.39 -13.77
C TYR A 65 3.33 -12.67 -14.00
N ILE A 66 2.97 -13.95 -13.93
CA ILE A 66 1.58 -14.40 -13.98
C ILE A 66 1.04 -14.43 -12.56
N VAL A 67 -0.06 -13.71 -12.36
CA VAL A 67 -0.62 -13.44 -11.05
C VAL A 67 -1.76 -14.41 -10.82
N LYS A 68 -1.61 -15.25 -9.79
CA LYS A 68 -2.65 -16.19 -9.37
C LYS A 68 -3.58 -15.56 -8.34
N ARG A 69 -3.02 -14.74 -7.45
CA ARG A 69 -3.75 -14.14 -6.34
C ARG A 69 -3.10 -12.83 -5.85
N VAL A 70 -3.93 -11.83 -5.55
CA VAL A 70 -3.49 -10.49 -5.10
C VAL A 70 -4.21 -9.95 -3.86
N GLU A 71 -5.28 -10.62 -3.44
CA GLU A 71 -6.07 -10.13 -2.30
C GLU A 71 -5.38 -10.47 -0.98
N PRO A 72 -5.22 -9.46 -0.08
CA PRO A 72 -4.69 -9.69 1.25
C PRO A 72 -5.53 -10.74 1.99
N ARG A 73 -4.86 -11.70 2.63
CA ARG A 73 -5.48 -12.59 3.62
C ARG A 73 -4.91 -12.32 5.00
N SER A 74 -5.55 -12.83 6.04
CA SER A 74 -4.92 -13.01 7.34
C SER A 74 -3.53 -13.61 7.17
N LEU A 75 -2.56 -13.12 7.94
CA LEU A 75 -1.20 -13.64 7.90
C LEU A 75 -1.22 -15.17 8.04
N PRO A 76 -0.47 -15.91 7.20
CA PRO A 76 -0.41 -17.35 7.30
C PRO A 76 -0.01 -17.80 8.72
N GLU A 77 -0.56 -18.90 9.21
CA GLU A 77 -0.18 -19.47 10.52
C GLU A 77 1.32 -19.75 10.62
N SER A 78 1.98 -20.07 9.49
CA SER A 78 3.43 -20.23 9.41
C SER A 78 4.21 -18.96 9.74
N ALA A 79 3.61 -17.77 9.57
CA ALA A 79 4.16 -16.50 10.02
C ALA A 79 3.85 -16.26 11.52
N ALA A 80 2.72 -16.75 12.03
CA ALA A 80 2.28 -16.58 13.42
C ALA A 80 3.22 -17.22 14.46
N GLY A 81 3.99 -18.25 14.07
CA GLY A 81 5.02 -18.87 14.91
C GLY A 81 6.26 -17.99 15.14
N HIS A 82 6.46 -16.91 14.37
CA HIS A 82 7.63 -16.05 14.47
C HIS A 82 7.36 -14.82 15.34
N LYS A 83 7.54 -14.89 16.66
CA LYS A 83 7.57 -13.67 17.49
C LYS A 83 8.88 -12.91 17.22
N GLY A 84 8.84 -11.81 16.45
CA GLY A 84 10.05 -11.01 16.16
C GLY A 84 9.89 -9.93 15.10
N ARG A 85 11.01 -9.26 14.76
CA ARG A 85 11.06 -8.15 13.79
C ARG A 85 10.49 -8.52 12.41
N LYS A 86 10.72 -9.75 11.95
CA LYS A 86 10.18 -10.25 10.67
C LYS A 86 8.66 -10.25 10.70
N TYR A 87 8.05 -10.82 11.73
CA TYR A 87 6.59 -10.86 11.86
C TYR A 87 5.99 -9.46 11.97
N LEU A 88 6.56 -8.57 12.78
CA LEU A 88 6.09 -7.18 12.86
C LEU A 88 6.11 -6.48 11.49
N HIS A 89 7.13 -6.73 10.69
CA HIS A 89 7.22 -6.21 9.32
C HIS A 89 6.16 -6.81 8.40
N LEU A 90 5.97 -8.13 8.41
CA LEU A 90 4.93 -8.80 7.62
C LEU A 90 3.52 -8.36 8.03
N SER A 91 3.25 -8.23 9.33
CA SER A 91 1.98 -7.72 9.87
C SER A 91 1.73 -6.28 9.45
N LYS A 92 2.77 -5.45 9.44
CA LYS A 92 2.67 -4.08 8.92
C LYS A 92 2.33 -4.09 7.43
N LEU A 93 3.08 -4.82 6.60
CA LEU A 93 2.79 -4.91 5.16
C LEU A 93 1.36 -5.36 4.91
N ASN A 94 0.92 -6.42 5.61
CA ASN A 94 -0.42 -6.94 5.48
C ASN A 94 -1.48 -5.89 5.81
N ARG A 95 -1.34 -5.22 6.96
CA ARG A 95 -2.26 -4.17 7.41
C ARG A 95 -2.36 -3.00 6.42
N ILE A 96 -1.24 -2.50 5.92
CA ILE A 96 -1.24 -1.38 4.96
C ILE A 96 -1.83 -1.81 3.61
N ALA A 97 -1.47 -2.99 3.11
CA ALA A 97 -2.03 -3.50 1.86
C ALA A 97 -3.54 -3.74 1.96
N ARG A 98 -4.05 -4.21 3.11
CA ARG A 98 -5.50 -4.25 3.39
C ARG A 98 -6.13 -2.88 3.28
N LEU A 99 -5.53 -1.84 3.89
CA LEU A 99 -6.03 -0.46 3.75
C LEU A 99 -6.03 0.02 2.29
N MET A 100 -5.02 -0.32 1.49
CA MET A 100 -4.98 0.04 0.05
C MET A 100 -6.16 -0.56 -0.77
N ASN A 101 -6.83 -1.60 -0.25
CA ASN A 101 -7.94 -2.28 -0.93
C ASN A 101 -9.30 -2.00 -0.27
N GLU A 102 -9.35 -1.95 1.06
CA GLU A 102 -10.59 -2.03 1.85
C GLU A 102 -10.93 -0.70 2.56
N LEU A 103 -10.00 0.26 2.63
CA LEU A 103 -10.29 1.53 3.27
C LEU A 103 -11.36 2.28 2.46
N TYR A 104 -12.40 2.76 3.13
CA TYR A 104 -13.47 3.51 2.49
C TYR A 104 -14.00 4.63 3.39
N THR A 105 -14.65 5.61 2.79
CA THR A 105 -15.42 6.66 3.48
C THR A 105 -16.84 6.62 2.94
N ASP A 106 -17.83 6.63 3.83
CA ASP A 106 -19.22 6.80 3.43
C ASP A 106 -19.43 8.23 2.91
N ARG A 107 -19.85 8.35 1.64
CA ARG A 107 -20.08 9.65 1.00
C ARG A 107 -21.44 10.23 1.36
N SER A 108 -22.38 9.40 1.82
CA SER A 108 -23.68 9.84 2.31
C SER A 108 -23.66 10.30 3.76
N SER A 109 -22.67 9.86 4.54
CA SER A 109 -22.50 10.27 5.93
C SER A 109 -21.59 11.50 6.06
N ASN A 110 -22.05 12.51 6.81
CA ASN A 110 -21.30 13.75 7.01
C ASN A 110 -21.60 14.41 8.36
N TYR A 111 -20.63 15.21 8.85
CA TYR A 111 -20.72 15.85 10.17
C TYR A 111 -21.93 16.78 10.34
N TRP A 112 -22.38 17.44 9.27
CA TRP A 112 -23.46 18.42 9.35
C TRP A 112 -24.82 17.77 9.62
N ASP A 113 -25.03 16.57 9.08
CA ASP A 113 -26.28 15.81 9.26
C ASP A 113 -26.19 14.82 10.43
N ASP A 114 -25.07 14.10 10.57
CA ASP A 114 -24.91 13.01 11.54
C ASP A 114 -24.21 13.42 12.85
N GLY A 115 -23.72 14.66 12.94
CA GLY A 115 -22.94 15.13 14.09
C GLY A 115 -21.70 14.27 14.30
N ASP A 116 -21.44 13.82 15.53
CA ASP A 116 -20.29 12.95 15.86
C ASP A 116 -20.49 11.48 15.44
N ALA A 117 -21.68 11.10 14.96
CA ALA A 117 -21.98 9.74 14.51
C ALA A 117 -21.62 9.49 13.03
N TYR A 118 -21.07 10.49 12.33
CA TYR A 118 -20.69 10.34 10.94
C TYR A 118 -19.65 9.24 10.74
N TYR A 119 -19.71 8.57 9.59
CA TYR A 119 -18.78 7.49 9.23
C TYR A 119 -17.68 7.98 8.27
N SER A 120 -16.42 7.69 8.59
CA SER A 120 -15.26 8.02 7.77
C SER A 120 -14.27 6.86 7.63
N CYS A 121 -13.22 7.07 6.83
CA CYS A 121 -12.12 6.12 6.76
C CYS A 121 -11.41 5.90 8.11
N LYS A 122 -11.60 6.78 9.09
CA LYS A 122 -11.13 6.52 10.46
C LYS A 122 -11.91 5.37 11.09
N ASP A 123 -13.22 5.33 10.92
CA ASP A 123 -14.12 4.33 11.50
C ASP A 123 -13.90 2.99 10.81
N CYS A 124 -13.84 2.99 9.47
CA CYS A 124 -13.42 1.84 8.65
C CYS A 124 -12.09 1.25 9.12
N TYR A 125 -11.08 2.09 9.42
CA TYR A 125 -9.78 1.59 9.91
C TYR A 125 -9.93 0.76 11.20
N TYR A 126 -10.74 1.23 12.16
CA TYR A 126 -10.92 0.53 13.44
C TYR A 126 -11.80 -0.71 13.31
N GLU A 127 -12.74 -0.75 12.36
CA GLU A 127 -13.47 -1.97 12.01
C GLU A 127 -12.56 -3.04 11.39
N LEU A 128 -11.67 -2.63 10.48
CA LEU A 128 -10.69 -3.54 9.86
C LEU A 128 -9.65 -4.06 10.85
N PHE A 129 -9.32 -3.25 11.87
CA PHE A 129 -8.30 -3.55 12.89
C PHE A 129 -8.77 -3.19 14.31
N PRO A 130 -9.66 -3.97 14.93
CA PRO A 130 -10.27 -3.64 16.23
C PRO A 130 -9.29 -3.47 17.40
N ASN A 131 -8.11 -4.10 17.29
CA ASN A 131 -7.06 -4.04 18.31
C ASN A 131 -6.02 -2.93 18.06
N ALA A 132 -6.20 -2.12 17.02
CA ALA A 132 -5.29 -1.02 16.71
C ALA A 132 -5.51 0.16 17.66
N ASN A 133 -4.44 0.89 17.94
CA ASN A 133 -4.51 2.13 18.69
C ASN A 133 -4.26 3.34 17.79
N GLU A 134 -4.55 4.53 18.31
CA GLU A 134 -4.44 5.80 17.58
C GLU A 134 -3.03 6.04 17.02
N ARG A 135 -1.98 5.69 17.78
CA ARG A 135 -0.59 5.81 17.31
C ARG A 135 -0.30 4.87 16.14
N MET A 136 -0.88 3.68 16.13
CA MET A 136 -0.76 2.74 15.01
C MET A 136 -1.44 3.30 13.77
N ARG A 137 -2.68 3.78 13.91
CA ARG A 137 -3.44 4.41 12.82
C ARG A 137 -2.69 5.57 12.18
N GLN A 138 -2.19 6.50 12.99
CA GLN A 138 -1.43 7.64 12.49
C GLN A 138 -0.18 7.21 11.72
N ARG A 139 0.54 6.19 12.19
CA ARG A 139 1.73 5.66 11.50
C ARG A 139 1.36 4.94 10.19
N ASP A 140 0.22 4.28 10.16
CA ASP A 140 -0.25 3.60 8.95
C ASP A 140 -0.74 4.60 7.91
N PHE A 141 -1.47 5.64 8.31
CA PHE A 141 -1.87 6.73 7.40
C PHE A 141 -0.66 7.50 6.87
N ALA A 142 0.34 7.77 7.72
CA ALA A 142 1.61 8.33 7.25
C ALA A 142 2.31 7.40 6.24
N GLN A 143 2.24 6.09 6.44
CA GLN A 143 2.80 5.11 5.51
C GLN A 143 2.06 5.07 4.17
N LEU A 144 0.72 5.20 4.17
CA LEU A 144 -0.10 5.33 2.96
C LEU A 144 0.26 6.62 2.19
N ASN A 145 0.37 7.76 2.88
CA ASN A 145 0.77 9.04 2.28
C ASN A 145 2.12 8.97 1.56
N ARG A 146 3.09 8.27 2.15
CA ARG A 146 4.43 8.10 1.54
C ARG A 146 4.39 7.35 0.21
N ILE A 147 3.44 6.43 0.03
CA ILE A 147 3.29 5.63 -1.19
C ILE A 147 2.22 6.19 -2.14
N GLY A 148 1.71 7.40 -1.86
CA GLY A 148 0.76 8.13 -2.71
C GLY A 148 -0.71 7.78 -2.49
N TYR A 149 -1.03 7.01 -1.45
CA TYR A 149 -2.40 6.77 -1.01
C TYR A 149 -2.78 7.85 0.02
N PHE A 150 -3.20 9.02 -0.46
CA PHE A 150 -3.30 10.20 0.40
C PHE A 150 -4.48 10.11 1.38
N VAL A 151 -4.21 10.38 2.65
CA VAL A 151 -5.16 10.44 3.76
C VAL A 151 -4.80 11.61 4.66
N HIS A 152 -5.76 12.49 4.91
CA HIS A 152 -5.58 13.66 5.77
C HIS A 152 -6.87 13.99 6.52
N TYR A 153 -6.74 14.71 7.63
CA TYR A 153 -7.90 15.27 8.32
C TYR A 153 -8.27 16.61 7.69
N ASP A 154 -9.54 16.74 7.31
CA ASP A 154 -10.11 17.98 6.79
C ASP A 154 -10.89 18.67 7.91
N ASN A 155 -10.41 19.86 8.32
CA ASN A 155 -11.03 20.62 9.41
C ASN A 155 -12.40 21.20 9.04
N PHE A 156 -12.66 21.48 7.76
CA PHE A 156 -13.92 22.04 7.31
C PHE A 156 -15.03 20.99 7.38
N PHE A 157 -14.75 19.79 6.87
CA PHE A 157 -15.68 18.65 6.94
C PHE A 157 -15.57 17.86 8.25
N ARG A 158 -14.64 18.25 9.13
CA ARG A 158 -14.32 17.62 10.41
C ARG A 158 -14.10 16.11 10.32
N ARG A 159 -13.59 15.61 9.19
CA ARG A 159 -13.42 14.17 8.91
C ARG A 159 -12.08 13.84 8.26
N TYR A 160 -11.66 12.58 8.37
CA TYR A 160 -10.59 12.09 7.51
C TYR A 160 -11.11 11.93 6.08
N LYS A 161 -10.36 12.47 5.12
CA LYS A 161 -10.51 12.22 3.69
C LYS A 161 -9.40 11.28 3.24
N MET A 162 -9.72 10.43 2.28
CA MET A 162 -8.80 9.51 1.63
C MET A 162 -8.87 9.69 0.11
N TRP A 163 -7.93 9.08 -0.62
CA TRP A 163 -7.97 8.99 -2.08
C TRP A 163 -9.33 8.47 -2.58
N GLU A 164 -9.75 8.87 -3.76
CA GLU A 164 -11.06 8.51 -4.35
C GLU A 164 -10.96 7.47 -5.47
N ASN A 165 -9.78 7.32 -6.09
CA ASN A 165 -9.56 6.44 -7.23
C ASN A 165 -8.53 5.37 -6.96
N THR A 166 -8.80 4.20 -7.51
CA THR A 166 -7.95 3.01 -7.42
C THR A 166 -7.45 2.56 -8.80
N ASN A 167 -7.52 3.43 -9.80
CA ASN A 167 -6.99 3.16 -11.14
C ASN A 167 -5.51 2.79 -11.08
N LEU A 168 -5.10 2.01 -12.08
CA LEU A 168 -3.70 1.65 -12.26
C LEU A 168 -2.86 2.91 -12.42
N ARG A 169 -1.90 3.11 -11.49
CA ARG A 169 -0.96 4.22 -11.58
C ARG A 169 0.14 3.89 -12.58
N GLU A 170 0.27 4.73 -13.60
CA GLU A 170 1.29 4.58 -14.64
C GLU A 170 2.69 4.99 -14.17
N ASP A 171 2.78 5.89 -13.18
CA ASP A 171 4.03 6.37 -12.59
C ASP A 171 3.84 6.66 -11.08
N PHE A 172 4.85 6.35 -10.29
CA PHE A 172 4.89 6.61 -8.85
C PHE A 172 5.75 7.83 -8.47
N GLY A 173 6.40 8.46 -9.45
CA GLY A 173 7.37 9.53 -9.24
C GLY A 173 8.68 9.03 -8.63
N VAL A 174 9.02 7.76 -8.88
CA VAL A 174 10.18 7.10 -8.25
C VAL A 174 11.39 7.12 -9.18
N TYR A 175 12.53 7.52 -8.63
CA TYR A 175 13.79 7.61 -9.37
C TYR A 175 14.99 7.18 -8.51
N LEU A 176 16.12 6.92 -9.14
CA LEU A 176 17.38 6.64 -8.46
C LEU A 176 18.21 7.92 -8.34
N GLU A 177 18.73 8.19 -7.15
CA GLU A 177 19.63 9.30 -6.88
C GLU A 177 20.74 8.82 -5.95
N ASN A 178 22.00 8.90 -6.37
CA ASN A 178 23.16 8.45 -5.58
C ASN A 178 23.01 7.01 -5.02
N GLY A 179 22.40 6.11 -5.81
CA GLY A 179 22.14 4.72 -5.42
C GLY A 179 20.99 4.52 -4.44
N LYS A 180 20.28 5.59 -4.05
CA LYS A 180 19.08 5.55 -3.21
C LYS A 180 17.83 5.65 -4.07
N LEU A 181 16.78 4.98 -3.61
CA LEU A 181 15.47 5.04 -4.25
C LEU A 181 14.69 6.22 -3.67
N MET A 182 14.42 7.22 -4.49
CA MET A 182 13.75 8.46 -4.11
C MET A 182 12.35 8.50 -4.71
N ARG A 183 11.41 9.18 -4.04
CA ARG A 183 10.07 9.46 -4.58
C ARG A 183 9.80 10.95 -4.54
N ASN A 184 9.38 11.51 -5.66
CA ASN A 184 8.81 12.86 -5.75
C ASN A 184 7.39 12.86 -5.15
N MET A 185 7.15 13.77 -4.20
CA MET A 185 5.89 13.89 -3.48
C MET A 185 4.86 14.78 -4.19
N ASP A 186 5.11 15.16 -5.45
CA ASP A 186 4.14 15.88 -6.29
C ASP A 186 2.80 15.13 -6.33
N TRP A 187 1.72 15.90 -6.19
CA TRP A 187 0.36 15.42 -6.11
C TRP A 187 0.02 14.52 -7.30
N ARG A 188 0.52 14.81 -8.51
CA ARG A 188 0.27 14.02 -9.73
C ARG A 188 0.64 12.53 -9.66
N TYR A 189 1.47 12.13 -8.69
CA TYR A 189 1.89 10.73 -8.47
C TYR A 189 1.06 10.01 -7.39
N ASN A 190 0.05 10.69 -6.83
CA ASN A 190 -0.85 10.15 -5.83
C ASN A 190 -2.12 9.57 -6.48
N CYS A 191 -2.80 8.70 -5.74
CA CYS A 191 -4.14 8.26 -6.07
C CYS A 191 -5.12 9.43 -5.85
N PHE A 192 -5.85 9.85 -6.90
CA PHE A 192 -6.96 10.82 -6.81
C PHE A 192 -8.26 10.18 -7.13
#